data_AF-A0A0N1I197-F1
#
_entry.id   AF-A0A0N1I197-F1
#
_cell.length_a   1.000
_cell.length_b   1.000
_cell.length_c   1.000
_cell.angle_alpha   90.00
_cell.angle_beta   90.00
_cell.angle_gamma   90.00
#
_symmetry.space_group_name_H-M   'P 1'
#
loop_
_entity.id
_entity.type
_entity.pdbx_description
1 polymer ?
#
loop_
_entity_poly.entity_id
_entity_poly.type
_entity_poly.pdbx_seq_one_letter_code
_entity_poly.pdbx_strand_id
1 'polypeptide(L)'
;MPVELKKKASSATNSTKRQSRSNSSQKKSKKKPLDNSNGNGSDLLPESIRYLGGKHRTDHQRSKYQQQFKELTTVICASHTARRALAPLQASDINATAKLNTGAATAGPSFTSKDFVANAFPILSVGYLTRAMGLNVSDKQVTSIVELIEEDGMSTGFVDKRKLEQVIVDALLTRTIGGSTLREFAVAAAASGEEANAGKISLERLEKFTPSLCMRDNEASILRAFEALDLEQKGYLVLLDLHTPLTTVGERFSNEEIEEMWRAMQDPETSRLYYRDFVDVLARE
;
A
#
# COMPACT_ATOMS: atom_id res chain seq x y z
N MET A 1 48.32 -17.90 39.78
CA MET A 1 48.90 -16.94 40.74
C MET A 1 48.88 -15.55 40.10
N PRO A 2 47.88 -14.69 40.35
CA PRO A 2 47.90 -13.29 39.91
C PRO A 2 48.41 -12.38 41.04
N VAL A 3 49.27 -11.41 40.70
CA VAL A 3 49.80 -10.41 41.63
C VAL A 3 49.34 -9.01 41.19
N GLU A 4 48.54 -8.43 42.07
CA GLU A 4 48.31 -7.02 42.45
C GLU A 4 48.21 -5.84 41.47
N LEU A 5 47.10 -5.13 41.71
CA LEU A 5 46.79 -3.71 41.52
C LEU A 5 47.92 -2.72 41.89
N LYS A 6 47.99 -1.60 41.16
CA LYS A 6 48.23 -0.27 41.77
C LYS A 6 47.67 0.90 40.94
N LYS A 7 46.89 1.74 41.63
CA LYS A 7 46.41 3.08 41.25
C LYS A 7 47.51 4.14 41.41
N LYS A 8 47.42 5.23 40.63
CA LYS A 8 47.51 6.68 40.95
C LYS A 8 48.03 7.45 39.71
N ALA A 9 47.32 8.43 39.14
CA ALA A 9 46.92 9.76 39.62
C ALA A 9 47.93 10.88 39.29
N SER A 10 47.49 11.79 38.41
CA SER A 10 47.53 13.26 38.54
C SER A 10 48.73 14.10 38.04
N SER A 11 48.30 15.28 37.52
CA SER A 11 49.00 16.57 37.42
C SER A 11 49.76 16.84 36.10
N ALA A 12 49.83 18.04 35.53
CA ALA A 12 49.22 19.33 35.81
C ALA A 12 49.63 20.34 34.70
N THR A 13 48.77 21.35 34.50
CA THR A 13 49.07 22.78 34.27
C THR A 13 49.94 23.23 33.08
N ASN A 14 49.40 24.16 32.27
CA ASN A 14 49.87 25.55 32.37
C ASN A 14 48.87 26.58 31.82
N SER A 15 48.44 27.44 32.73
CA SER A 15 47.79 28.73 32.54
C SER A 15 48.82 29.81 32.16
N THR A 16 48.47 30.72 31.24
CA THR A 16 49.08 32.06 31.21
C THR A 16 47.98 33.11 31.19
N LYS A 17 48.11 34.05 32.14
CA LYS A 17 47.20 35.11 32.56
C LYS A 17 47.89 36.45 32.28
N ARG A 18 47.15 37.45 31.78
CA ARG A 18 47.30 38.90 32.11
C ARG A 18 46.21 39.67 31.37
N GLN A 19 45.16 40.17 32.05
CA GLN A 19 45.07 41.49 32.74
C GLN A 19 45.36 42.66 31.78
N SER A 20 44.65 43.78 31.71
CA SER A 20 43.40 44.31 32.28
C SER A 20 43.48 45.82 31.97
N ARG A 21 42.43 46.47 31.48
CA ARG A 21 41.97 47.79 31.97
C ARG A 21 40.76 48.30 31.20
N SER A 22 39.82 48.77 32.01
CA SER A 22 38.55 49.41 31.72
C SER A 22 38.69 50.78 31.07
N ASN A 23 37.71 51.16 30.23
CA ASN A 23 37.08 52.46 30.35
C ASN A 23 35.62 52.39 29.90
N SER A 24 34.77 52.98 30.74
CA SER A 24 33.32 53.07 30.62
C SER A 24 32.93 54.22 29.70
N SER A 25 31.83 54.05 28.97
CA SER A 25 30.85 55.13 28.73
C SER A 25 29.53 54.51 28.30
N GLN A 26 28.52 54.78 29.11
CA GLN A 26 27.15 54.33 28.99
C GLN A 26 26.47 54.94 27.74
N LYS A 27 25.70 54.14 26.99
CA LYS A 27 24.41 54.59 26.47
C LYS A 27 23.46 53.41 26.28
N LYS A 28 22.33 53.52 26.98
CA LYS A 28 21.20 52.59 27.06
C LYS A 28 20.45 52.50 25.72
N SER A 29 20.09 51.27 25.31
CA SER A 29 18.78 51.00 24.69
C SER A 29 18.48 49.49 24.70
N LYS A 30 17.57 49.13 25.62
CA LYS A 30 16.62 47.99 25.67
C LYS A 30 16.99 46.69 24.93
N LYS A 31 17.31 45.67 25.72
CA LYS A 31 17.20 44.23 25.37
C LYS A 31 15.72 43.79 25.40
N LYS A 32 15.27 43.05 24.38
CA LYS A 32 14.31 41.93 24.52
C LYS A 32 15.04 40.63 24.14
N PRO A 33 14.75 39.50 24.79
CA PRO A 33 15.54 38.28 24.62
C PRO A 33 15.15 37.55 23.33
N LEU A 34 16.16 37.03 22.63
CA LEU A 34 16.02 35.97 21.62
C LEU A 34 15.44 34.74 22.31
N ASP A 35 14.27 34.31 21.84
CA ASP A 35 13.86 32.92 21.94
C ASP A 35 14.28 32.22 20.64
N ASN A 36 15.08 31.18 20.78
CA ASN A 36 15.66 30.40 19.70
C ASN A 36 14.77 29.17 19.49
N SER A 37 13.67 29.34 18.75
CA SER A 37 12.89 28.21 18.24
C SER A 37 13.22 27.99 16.76
N ASN A 38 13.93 26.89 16.53
CA ASN A 38 14.25 26.37 15.21
C ASN A 38 12.94 25.80 14.59
N GLY A 39 12.09 26.69 14.09
CA GLY A 39 10.83 26.36 13.42
C GLY A 39 11.03 26.22 11.91
N ASN A 40 10.66 25.06 11.37
CA ASN A 40 10.62 24.80 9.93
C ASN A 40 9.96 25.96 9.17
N GLY A 41 10.67 26.51 8.17
CA GLY A 41 10.25 27.67 7.37
C GLY A 41 8.98 27.53 6.54
N SER A 42 8.21 26.45 6.72
CA SER A 42 6.87 26.28 6.15
C SER A 42 5.79 27.06 6.90
N ASP A 43 6.04 27.49 8.14
CA ASP A 43 5.04 28.18 8.98
C ASP A 43 4.90 29.69 8.73
N LEU A 44 5.76 30.28 7.89
CA LEU A 44 5.79 31.72 7.61
C LEU A 44 5.07 32.14 6.32
N LEU A 45 4.49 31.20 5.56
CA LEU A 45 3.79 31.51 4.31
C LEU A 45 2.27 31.70 4.55
N PRO A 46 1.62 32.67 3.86
CA PRO A 46 0.17 32.86 3.90
C PRO A 46 -0.60 31.55 3.65
N GLU A 47 -1.69 31.31 4.37
CA GLU A 47 -2.48 30.07 4.29
C GLU A 47 -2.87 29.69 2.85
N SER A 48 -3.20 30.69 2.01
CA SER A 48 -3.54 30.46 0.60
C SER A 48 -2.37 29.82 -0.18
N ILE A 49 -1.13 30.20 0.12
CA ILE A 49 0.09 29.68 -0.53
C ILE A 49 0.44 28.30 0.04
N ARG A 50 0.28 28.08 1.35
CA ARG A 50 0.42 26.74 1.98
C ARG A 50 -0.62 25.76 1.44
N TYR A 51 -1.86 26.20 1.29
CA TYR A 51 -2.98 25.42 0.77
C TYR A 51 -2.76 25.06 -0.71
N LEU A 52 -2.30 26.00 -1.54
CA LEU A 52 -1.94 25.72 -2.94
C LEU A 52 -0.74 24.76 -3.04
N GLY A 53 0.28 24.92 -2.20
CA GLY A 53 1.44 24.03 -2.15
C GLY A 53 1.09 22.61 -1.68
N GLY A 54 0.19 22.48 -0.71
CA GLY A 54 -0.35 21.20 -0.25
C GLY A 54 -1.23 20.53 -1.30
N LYS A 55 -2.18 21.29 -1.87
CA LYS A 55 -3.12 20.80 -2.88
C LYS A 55 -2.42 20.37 -4.17
N HIS A 56 -1.47 21.17 -4.67
CA HIS A 56 -0.72 20.82 -5.88
C HIS A 56 0.15 19.56 -5.67
N ARG A 57 0.69 19.35 -4.46
CA ARG A 57 1.42 18.12 -4.11
C ARG A 57 0.50 16.91 -4.08
N THR A 58 -0.68 17.02 -3.49
CA THR A 58 -1.66 15.92 -3.44
C THR A 58 -2.24 15.61 -4.83
N ASP A 59 -2.46 16.63 -5.67
CA ASP A 59 -2.95 16.46 -7.03
C ASP A 59 -1.90 15.77 -7.92
N HIS A 60 -0.62 16.16 -7.77
CA HIS A 60 0.48 15.50 -8.45
C HIS A 60 0.63 14.03 -8.03
N GLN A 61 0.56 13.75 -6.72
CA GLN A 61 0.60 12.38 -6.21
C GLN A 61 -0.59 11.55 -6.71
N ARG A 62 -1.81 12.10 -6.67
CA ARG A 62 -3.01 11.46 -7.20
C ARG A 62 -2.83 11.11 -8.67
N SER A 63 -2.39 12.07 -9.49
CA SER A 63 -2.16 11.85 -10.92
C SER A 63 -1.12 10.76 -11.18
N LYS A 64 -0.03 10.73 -10.39
CA LYS A 64 0.97 9.65 -10.45
C LYS A 64 0.35 8.28 -10.15
N TYR A 65 -0.43 8.15 -9.08
CA TYR A 65 -1.07 6.88 -8.72
C TYR A 65 -2.11 6.45 -9.76
N GLN A 66 -2.88 7.39 -10.33
CA GLN A 66 -3.81 7.09 -11.42
C GLN A 66 -3.08 6.56 -12.66
N GLN A 67 -1.92 7.14 -13.00
CA GLN A 67 -1.11 6.66 -14.12
C GLN A 67 -0.59 5.25 -13.87
N GLN A 68 -0.03 4.97 -12.69
CA GLN A 68 0.43 3.63 -12.31
C GLN A 68 -0.72 2.60 -12.34
N PHE A 69 -1.90 2.97 -11.85
CA PHE A 69 -3.09 2.13 -11.89
C PHE A 69 -3.47 1.76 -13.34
N LYS A 70 -3.48 2.73 -14.26
CA LYS A 70 -3.79 2.49 -15.68
C LYS A 70 -2.78 1.55 -16.35
N GLU A 71 -1.50 1.73 -16.07
CA GLU A 71 -0.44 0.89 -16.61
C GLU A 71 -0.58 -0.57 -16.11
N LEU A 72 -0.72 -0.78 -14.80
CA LEU A 72 -0.86 -2.12 -14.23
C LEU A 72 -2.15 -2.82 -14.66
N THR A 73 -3.29 -2.11 -14.66
CA THR A 73 -4.55 -2.71 -15.12
C THR A 73 -4.50 -3.14 -16.57
N THR A 74 -3.80 -2.38 -17.43
CA THR A 74 -3.58 -2.74 -18.83
C THR A 74 -2.80 -4.06 -18.96
N VAL A 75 -1.69 -4.19 -18.23
CA VAL A 75 -0.84 -5.39 -18.25
C VAL A 75 -1.58 -6.62 -17.71
N ILE A 76 -2.29 -6.47 -16.60
CA ILE A 76 -3.06 -7.56 -15.96
C ILE A 76 -4.18 -8.03 -16.88
N CYS A 77 -4.95 -7.10 -17.47
CA CYS A 77 -6.02 -7.45 -18.40
C CYS A 77 -5.47 -8.17 -19.65
N ALA A 78 -4.38 -7.69 -20.25
CA ALA A 78 -3.76 -8.33 -21.41
C ALA A 78 -3.30 -9.77 -21.10
N SER A 79 -2.72 -9.98 -19.91
CA SER A 79 -2.27 -11.29 -19.45
C SER A 79 -3.44 -12.29 -19.27
N HIS A 80 -4.58 -11.82 -18.75
CA HIS A 80 -5.78 -12.64 -18.62
C HIS A 80 -6.40 -13.00 -19.98
N THR A 81 -6.45 -12.06 -20.93
CA THR A 81 -6.94 -12.33 -22.28
C THR A 81 -6.07 -13.36 -23.01
N ALA A 82 -4.74 -13.25 -22.88
CA ALA A 82 -3.80 -14.20 -23.47
C ALA A 82 -3.95 -15.62 -22.87
N ARG A 83 -4.06 -15.74 -21.54
CA ARG A 83 -4.29 -17.05 -20.89
C ARG A 83 -5.62 -17.68 -21.30
N ARG A 84 -6.67 -16.87 -21.49
CA ARG A 84 -7.99 -17.35 -21.93
C ARG A 84 -7.98 -17.79 -23.41
N ALA A 85 -7.20 -17.13 -24.27
CA ALA A 85 -7.04 -17.51 -25.67
C ALA A 85 -6.24 -18.80 -25.87
N LEU A 86 -5.37 -19.15 -24.90
CA LEU A 86 -4.53 -20.37 -24.92
C LEU A 86 -5.17 -21.55 -24.16
N ALA A 87 -6.34 -21.39 -23.55
CA ALA A 87 -7.04 -22.49 -22.91
C ALA A 87 -7.49 -23.52 -23.98
N PRO A 88 -7.14 -24.82 -23.86
CA PRO A 88 -7.57 -25.83 -24.82
C PRO A 88 -9.10 -25.92 -24.85
N LEU A 89 -9.69 -25.92 -26.06
CA LEU A 89 -11.07 -26.35 -26.27
C LEU A 89 -11.19 -27.83 -25.90
N GLN A 90 -11.45 -28.13 -24.62
CA GLN A 90 -11.95 -29.43 -24.20
C GLN A 90 -13.42 -29.29 -23.81
N ALA A 91 -14.27 -29.37 -24.82
CA ALA A 91 -15.64 -29.85 -24.66
C ALA A 91 -15.68 -31.22 -25.35
N SER A 92 -15.45 -32.28 -24.58
CA SER A 92 -15.69 -33.65 -25.01
C SER A 92 -17.13 -34.03 -24.69
N ASP A 93 -17.80 -34.56 -25.71
CA ASP A 93 -19.14 -35.10 -25.73
C ASP A 93 -19.48 -36.05 -24.56
N ILE A 94 -20.70 -35.91 -24.03
CA ILE A 94 -21.49 -37.05 -23.58
C ILE A 94 -22.93 -36.89 -24.07
N ASN A 95 -23.32 -37.85 -24.90
CA ASN A 95 -24.61 -38.01 -25.54
C ASN A 95 -25.56 -38.76 -24.59
N ALA A 96 -26.75 -38.23 -24.30
CA ALA A 96 -27.87 -39.02 -23.79
C ALA A 96 -29.21 -38.40 -24.20
N THR A 97 -29.90 -39.16 -25.04
CA THR A 97 -31.21 -38.97 -25.63
C THR A 97 -32.36 -38.81 -24.60
N ALA A 98 -33.12 -37.72 -24.65
CA ALA A 98 -34.53 -37.71 -24.23
C ALA A 98 -35.34 -36.55 -24.88
N LYS A 99 -36.32 -36.97 -25.68
CA LYS A 99 -37.51 -36.31 -26.27
C LYS A 99 -37.92 -34.89 -25.82
N LEU A 100 -38.17 -34.06 -26.85
CA LEU A 100 -39.32 -33.17 -27.06
C LEU A 100 -39.95 -32.53 -25.80
N ASN A 101 -39.67 -31.24 -25.59
CA ASN A 101 -40.74 -30.27 -25.38
C ASN A 101 -40.34 -28.87 -25.85
N THR A 102 -41.16 -28.31 -26.74
CA THR A 102 -41.10 -26.93 -27.22
C THR A 102 -41.51 -25.99 -26.09
N GLY A 103 -40.53 -25.35 -25.47
CA GLY A 103 -40.72 -24.20 -24.58
C GLY A 103 -39.69 -23.16 -24.94
N ALA A 104 -40.16 -21.97 -25.33
CA ALA A 104 -39.32 -20.85 -25.72
C ALA A 104 -38.23 -20.60 -24.67
N ALA A 105 -36.99 -20.92 -25.01
CA ALA A 105 -35.83 -20.45 -24.27
C ALA A 105 -35.75 -18.94 -24.51
N THR A 106 -36.25 -18.18 -23.54
CA THR A 106 -35.95 -16.76 -23.40
C THR A 106 -34.45 -16.61 -23.43
N ALA A 107 -33.95 -16.00 -24.52
CA ALA A 107 -32.60 -15.53 -24.61
C ALA A 107 -32.28 -14.74 -23.33
N GLY A 108 -31.29 -15.22 -22.57
CA GLY A 108 -30.72 -14.43 -21.47
C GLY A 108 -30.29 -13.06 -22.01
N PRO A 109 -30.32 -12.01 -21.18
CA PRO A 109 -30.10 -10.65 -21.66
C PRO A 109 -28.73 -10.60 -22.33
N SER A 110 -28.74 -10.22 -23.60
CA SER A 110 -27.53 -9.91 -24.34
C SER A 110 -26.90 -8.70 -23.67
N PHE A 111 -25.85 -8.91 -22.87
CA PHE A 111 -25.10 -7.86 -22.21
C PHE A 111 -24.28 -7.08 -23.24
N THR A 112 -24.94 -6.17 -23.95
CA THR A 112 -24.31 -5.28 -24.94
C THR A 112 -24.32 -3.85 -24.42
N SER A 113 -23.45 -3.55 -23.45
CA SER A 113 -22.95 -2.19 -23.29
C SER A 113 -21.44 -2.23 -23.54
N LYS A 114 -21.01 -1.66 -24.68
CA LYS A 114 -19.59 -1.55 -25.04
C LYS A 114 -18.78 -0.89 -23.91
N ASP A 115 -19.43 -0.03 -23.12
CA ASP A 115 -18.83 0.66 -21.98
C ASP A 115 -18.53 -0.27 -20.80
N PHE A 116 -19.36 -1.28 -20.55
CA PHE A 116 -19.09 -2.26 -19.49
C PHE A 116 -17.87 -3.11 -19.80
N VAL A 117 -17.76 -3.61 -21.04
CA VAL A 117 -16.63 -4.46 -21.47
C VAL A 117 -15.30 -3.69 -21.39
N ALA A 118 -15.31 -2.40 -21.72
CA ALA A 118 -14.12 -1.55 -21.63
C ALA A 118 -13.64 -1.36 -20.18
N ASN A 119 -14.59 -1.21 -19.24
CA ASN A 119 -14.31 -0.91 -17.84
C ASN A 119 -14.30 -2.14 -16.92
N ALA A 120 -14.50 -3.35 -17.42
CA ALA A 120 -14.48 -4.57 -16.61
C ALA A 120 -13.06 -4.97 -16.19
N PHE A 121 -12.86 -5.24 -14.90
CA PHE A 121 -11.62 -5.77 -14.32
C PHE A 121 -11.89 -7.07 -13.54
N PRO A 122 -11.09 -8.14 -13.70
CA PRO A 122 -11.37 -9.42 -13.03
C PRO A 122 -11.25 -9.30 -11.50
N ILE A 123 -12.26 -9.79 -10.77
CA ILE A 123 -12.29 -9.75 -9.29
C ILE A 123 -11.07 -10.44 -8.68
N LEU A 124 -10.71 -11.60 -9.22
CA LEU A 124 -9.58 -12.40 -8.71
C LEU A 124 -8.23 -11.66 -8.84
N SER A 125 -8.14 -10.65 -9.70
CA SER A 125 -6.93 -9.85 -9.88
C SER A 125 -6.89 -8.61 -8.98
N VAL A 126 -7.96 -8.30 -8.24
CA VAL A 126 -8.05 -7.09 -7.40
C VAL A 126 -7.00 -7.11 -6.29
N GLY A 127 -6.84 -8.23 -5.60
CA GLY A 127 -5.82 -8.37 -4.55
C GLY A 127 -4.40 -8.17 -5.09
N TYR A 128 -4.08 -8.84 -6.21
CA TYR A 128 -2.79 -8.70 -6.89
C TYR A 128 -2.52 -7.25 -7.31
N LEU A 129 -3.47 -6.58 -7.97
CA LEU A 129 -3.35 -5.18 -8.36
C LEU A 129 -3.14 -4.27 -7.13
N THR A 130 -3.93 -4.44 -6.09
CA THR A 130 -3.90 -3.61 -4.89
C THR A 130 -2.54 -3.70 -4.19
N ARG A 131 -1.99 -4.92 -4.08
CA ARG A 131 -0.65 -5.17 -3.53
C ARG A 131 0.46 -4.63 -4.45
N ALA A 132 0.35 -4.84 -5.76
CA ALA A 132 1.30 -4.32 -6.75
C ALA A 132 1.33 -2.77 -6.81
N MET A 133 0.22 -2.11 -6.50
CA MET A 133 0.14 -0.65 -6.33
C MET A 133 0.81 -0.15 -5.05
N GLY A 134 1.19 -1.05 -4.14
CA GLY A 134 1.94 -0.76 -2.92
C GLY A 134 1.10 -0.63 -1.66
N LEU A 135 -0.13 -1.15 -1.66
CA LEU A 135 -0.97 -1.24 -0.46
C LEU A 135 -0.80 -2.60 0.22
N ASN A 136 -0.63 -2.58 1.54
CA ASN A 136 -0.63 -3.80 2.35
C ASN A 136 -2.07 -4.13 2.73
N VAL A 137 -2.70 -5.02 1.97
CA VAL A 137 -4.09 -5.45 2.18
C VAL A 137 -4.17 -6.95 2.44
N SER A 138 -4.94 -7.28 3.48
CA SER A 138 -5.38 -8.64 3.77
C SER A 138 -6.43 -9.12 2.77
N ASP A 139 -6.62 -10.43 2.62
CA ASP A 139 -7.68 -11.03 1.79
C ASP A 139 -9.08 -10.60 2.26
N LYS A 140 -9.25 -10.38 3.57
CA LYS A 140 -10.47 -9.79 4.13
C LYS A 140 -10.69 -8.37 3.61
N GLN A 141 -9.64 -7.54 3.58
CA GLN A 141 -9.73 -6.19 3.04
C GLN A 141 -9.93 -6.18 1.53
N VAL A 142 -9.33 -7.09 0.78
CA VAL A 142 -9.60 -7.26 -0.65
C VAL A 142 -11.06 -7.59 -0.88
N THR A 143 -11.63 -8.51 -0.11
CA THR A 143 -13.06 -8.82 -0.13
C THR A 143 -13.90 -7.57 0.15
N SER A 144 -13.57 -6.79 1.18
CA SER A 144 -14.26 -5.54 1.49
C SER A 144 -14.14 -4.49 0.37
N ILE A 145 -13.01 -4.40 -0.34
CA ILE A 145 -12.86 -3.53 -1.52
C ILE A 145 -13.82 -3.96 -2.63
N VAL A 146 -13.89 -5.25 -2.93
CA VAL A 146 -14.77 -5.80 -3.97
C VAL A 146 -16.23 -5.56 -3.59
N GLU A 147 -16.62 -5.86 -2.34
CA GLU A 147 -17.96 -5.58 -1.82
C GLU A 147 -18.31 -4.09 -1.88
N LEU A 148 -17.36 -3.18 -1.64
CA LEU A 148 -17.60 -1.74 -1.79
C LEU A 148 -17.89 -1.34 -3.24
N ILE A 149 -17.42 -2.10 -4.24
CA ILE A 149 -17.48 -1.72 -5.66
C ILE A 149 -18.60 -2.42 -6.42
N GLU A 150 -18.80 -3.73 -6.19
CA GLU A 150 -19.85 -4.50 -6.87
C GLU A 150 -21.23 -3.98 -6.51
N GLU A 151 -22.12 -3.89 -7.50
CA GLU A 151 -23.52 -3.53 -7.28
C GLU A 151 -24.29 -4.70 -6.66
N ASP A 152 -25.40 -4.40 -6.00
CA ASP A 152 -26.21 -5.44 -5.33
C ASP A 152 -26.72 -6.45 -6.36
N GLY A 153 -26.23 -7.69 -6.28
CA GLY A 153 -26.53 -8.73 -7.25
C GLY A 153 -25.61 -9.95 -7.14
N MET A 154 -25.79 -10.91 -8.05
CA MET A 154 -24.83 -12.01 -8.19
C MET A 154 -23.51 -11.47 -8.73
N SER A 155 -22.39 -11.89 -8.13
CA SER A 155 -21.07 -11.47 -8.59
C SER A 155 -20.91 -11.81 -10.08
N THR A 156 -20.51 -10.81 -10.86
CA THR A 156 -20.32 -10.96 -12.30
C THR A 156 -18.96 -11.57 -12.63
N GLY A 157 -18.08 -11.74 -11.63
CA GLY A 157 -16.67 -12.05 -11.82
C GLY A 157 -15.82 -10.83 -12.18
N PHE A 158 -16.42 -9.65 -12.34
CA PHE A 158 -15.77 -8.40 -12.73
C PHE A 158 -16.21 -7.22 -11.87
N VAL A 159 -15.29 -6.28 -11.65
CA VAL A 159 -15.54 -4.97 -11.05
C VAL A 159 -15.35 -3.84 -12.07
N ASP A 160 -15.99 -2.70 -11.83
CA ASP A 160 -15.76 -1.49 -12.62
C ASP A 160 -14.40 -0.86 -12.27
N LYS A 161 -13.53 -0.73 -13.28
CA LYS A 161 -12.18 -0.12 -13.18
C LYS A 161 -12.22 1.29 -12.60
N ARG A 162 -13.23 2.10 -12.92
CA ARG A 162 -13.33 3.50 -12.48
C ARG A 162 -13.63 3.58 -11.00
N LYS A 163 -14.52 2.72 -10.51
CA LYS A 163 -14.82 2.59 -9.07
C LYS A 163 -13.59 2.03 -8.32
N LEU A 164 -12.93 1.02 -8.89
CA LEU A 164 -11.70 0.45 -8.32
C LEU A 164 -10.55 1.46 -8.25
N GLU A 165 -10.34 2.26 -9.29
CA GLU A 165 -9.34 3.34 -9.32
C GLU A 165 -9.58 4.32 -8.16
N GLN A 166 -10.83 4.74 -7.95
CA GLN A 166 -11.19 5.66 -6.87
C GLN A 166 -10.83 5.09 -5.49
N VAL A 167 -11.16 3.83 -5.21
CA VAL A 167 -10.86 3.20 -3.91
C VAL A 167 -9.35 3.08 -3.71
N ILE A 168 -8.63 2.52 -4.69
CA ILE A 168 -7.19 2.23 -4.54
C ILE A 168 -6.39 3.54 -4.47
N VAL A 169 -6.68 4.52 -5.33
CA VAL A 169 -5.96 5.80 -5.33
C VAL A 169 -6.25 6.60 -4.06
N ASP A 170 -7.49 6.59 -3.56
CA ASP A 170 -7.78 7.23 -2.27
C ASP A 170 -7.05 6.52 -1.12
N ALA A 171 -7.07 5.19 -1.09
CA ALA A 171 -6.36 4.41 -0.07
C ALA A 171 -4.84 4.61 -0.12
N LEU A 172 -4.23 4.82 -1.29
CA LEU A 172 -2.80 5.16 -1.41
C LEU A 172 -2.45 6.51 -0.77
N LEU A 173 -3.36 7.48 -0.87
CA LEU A 173 -3.18 8.82 -0.31
C LEU A 173 -3.51 8.89 1.18
N THR A 174 -4.55 8.19 1.62
CA THR A 174 -5.11 8.30 2.98
C THR A 174 -4.75 7.13 3.88
N ARG A 175 -4.20 6.05 3.32
CA ARG A 175 -3.93 4.76 3.97
C ARG A 175 -5.17 4.09 4.56
N THR A 176 -6.35 4.49 4.08
CA THR A 176 -7.64 4.02 4.56
C THR A 176 -8.51 3.61 3.37
N ILE A 177 -8.98 2.37 3.38
CA ILE A 177 -9.97 1.89 2.41
C ILE A 177 -11.35 2.42 2.84
N GLY A 178 -12.05 3.08 1.93
CA GLY A 178 -13.42 3.60 2.19
C GLY A 178 -13.48 4.74 3.21
N GLY A 179 -12.42 5.56 3.29
CA GLY A 179 -12.28 6.65 4.27
C GLY A 179 -13.21 7.86 4.03
N SER A 180 -13.05 8.89 4.88
CA SER A 180 -13.82 10.15 4.80
C SER A 180 -13.58 10.91 3.50
N THR A 181 -12.36 10.91 2.98
CA THR A 181 -12.01 11.60 1.72
C THR A 181 -12.80 11.04 0.54
N LEU A 182 -12.93 9.71 0.45
CA LEU A 182 -13.75 9.07 -0.58
C LEU A 182 -15.24 9.41 -0.42
N ARG A 183 -15.73 9.53 0.82
CA ARG A 183 -17.10 10.01 1.11
C ARG A 183 -17.32 11.45 0.64
N GLU A 184 -16.39 12.35 0.91
CA GLU A 184 -16.46 13.74 0.45
C GLU A 184 -16.51 13.83 -1.08
N PHE A 185 -15.73 13.00 -1.79
CA PHE A 185 -15.81 12.91 -3.26
C PHE A 185 -17.16 12.40 -3.75
N ALA A 186 -17.75 11.41 -3.06
CA ALA A 186 -19.08 10.89 -3.40
C ALA A 186 -20.18 11.95 -3.17
N VAL A 187 -20.11 12.73 -2.08
CA VAL A 187 -21.03 13.85 -1.82
C VAL A 187 -20.91 14.92 -2.90
N ALA A 188 -19.69 15.33 -3.24
CA ALA A 188 -19.46 16.30 -4.30
C ALA A 188 -19.95 15.81 -5.67
N ALA A 189 -19.80 14.50 -5.95
CA ALA A 189 -20.32 13.88 -7.16
C ALA A 189 -21.86 13.87 -7.21
N ALA A 190 -22.52 13.51 -6.11
CA ALA A 190 -23.98 13.53 -6.01
C ALA A 190 -24.55 14.94 -6.24
N ALA A 191 -23.82 15.98 -5.85
CA ALA A 191 -24.20 17.38 -6.11
C ALA A 191 -24.01 17.82 -7.58
N SER A 192 -23.27 17.05 -8.40
CA SER A 192 -22.86 17.45 -9.76
C SER A 192 -23.74 16.91 -10.90
N GLY A 193 -24.88 16.28 -10.61
CA GLY A 193 -25.83 15.74 -11.59
C GLY A 193 -25.55 14.29 -12.04
N GLU A 194 -26.55 13.62 -12.64
CA GLU A 194 -26.54 12.17 -12.91
C GLU A 194 -25.46 11.70 -13.90
N GLU A 195 -25.19 12.45 -14.97
CA GLU A 195 -24.16 12.05 -15.96
C GLU A 195 -22.75 12.05 -15.37
N ALA A 196 -22.48 12.92 -14.39
CA ALA A 196 -21.21 12.98 -13.69
C ALA A 196 -21.05 11.86 -12.64
N ASN A 197 -22.11 11.10 -12.35
CA ASN A 197 -22.11 10.02 -11.36
C ASN A 197 -21.79 8.64 -11.96
N ALA A 198 -21.82 8.52 -13.30
CA ALA A 198 -21.52 7.26 -13.98
C ALA A 198 -20.09 6.76 -13.68
N GLY A 199 -19.99 5.56 -13.08
CA GLY A 199 -18.70 4.96 -12.70
C GLY A 199 -18.12 5.46 -11.37
N LYS A 200 -18.91 6.15 -10.54
CA LYS A 200 -18.54 6.54 -9.17
C LYS A 200 -19.18 5.63 -8.13
N ILE A 201 -18.62 5.63 -6.93
CA ILE A 201 -19.17 4.89 -5.79
C ILE A 201 -20.31 5.71 -5.19
N SER A 202 -21.45 5.07 -4.95
CA SER A 202 -22.61 5.74 -4.36
C SER A 202 -22.36 6.10 -2.89
N LEU A 203 -22.88 7.25 -2.49
CA LEU A 203 -22.79 7.72 -1.10
C LEU A 203 -23.37 6.70 -0.12
N GLU A 204 -24.55 6.15 -0.44
CA GLU A 204 -25.24 5.15 0.40
C GLU A 204 -24.36 3.93 0.73
N ARG A 205 -23.50 3.52 -0.20
CA ARG A 205 -22.62 2.36 0.00
C ARG A 205 -21.48 2.71 0.96
N LEU A 206 -20.90 3.90 0.80
CA LEU A 206 -19.85 4.39 1.70
C LEU A 206 -20.36 4.72 3.11
N GLU A 207 -21.65 5.04 3.27
CA GLU A 207 -22.27 5.22 4.59
C GLU A 207 -22.40 3.90 5.36
N LYS A 208 -22.71 2.81 4.65
CA LYS A 208 -22.80 1.46 5.20
C LYS A 208 -21.44 0.77 5.34
N PHE A 209 -20.42 1.27 4.64
CA PHE A 209 -19.09 0.70 4.63
C PHE A 209 -18.28 1.07 5.89
N THR A 210 -17.63 0.07 6.49
CA THR A 210 -16.71 0.28 7.62
C THR A 210 -15.29 0.51 7.09
N PRO A 211 -14.70 1.70 7.29
CA PRO A 211 -13.35 1.98 6.81
C PRO A 211 -12.30 1.09 7.49
N SER A 212 -11.23 0.76 6.77
CA SER A 212 -10.12 -0.03 7.32
C SER A 212 -8.75 0.51 6.92
N LEU A 213 -7.77 0.40 7.82
CA LEU A 213 -6.40 0.86 7.60
C LEU A 213 -5.60 -0.17 6.80
N CYS A 214 -4.90 0.27 5.77
CA CYS A 214 -4.04 -0.57 4.91
C CYS A 214 -2.58 -0.10 4.96
N MET A 215 -2.09 0.11 6.18
CA MET A 215 -0.72 0.54 6.45
C MET A 215 0.26 -0.60 6.19
N ARG A 216 1.40 -0.27 5.57
CA ARG A 216 2.56 -1.15 5.61
C ARG A 216 3.12 -1.21 7.01
N ASP A 217 3.65 -2.37 7.36
CA ASP A 217 4.42 -2.52 8.57
C ASP A 217 5.71 -1.71 8.48
N ASN A 218 6.13 -1.14 9.61
CA ASN A 218 7.41 -0.47 9.68
C ASN A 218 8.56 -1.48 9.76
N GLU A 219 9.77 -0.99 9.50
CA GLU A 219 11.00 -1.78 9.53
C GLU A 219 11.12 -2.62 10.82
N ALA A 220 10.88 -2.02 11.99
CA ALA A 220 10.97 -2.72 13.27
C ALA A 220 9.95 -3.87 13.41
N SER A 221 8.73 -3.72 12.90
CA SER A 221 7.72 -4.78 12.90
C SER A 221 8.12 -5.93 11.98
N ILE A 222 8.61 -5.62 10.77
CA ILE A 222 9.05 -6.62 9.79
C ILE A 222 10.29 -7.37 10.32
N LEU A 223 11.26 -6.66 10.89
CA LEU A 223 12.46 -7.27 11.50
C LEU A 223 12.06 -8.25 12.61
N ARG A 224 11.18 -7.84 13.51
CA ARG A 224 10.70 -8.73 14.60
C ARG A 224 9.96 -9.96 14.06
N ALA A 225 9.25 -9.84 12.94
CA ALA A 225 8.61 -10.99 12.31
C ALA A 225 9.65 -11.99 11.80
N PHE A 226 10.72 -11.55 11.14
CA PHE A 226 11.80 -12.44 10.72
C PHE A 226 12.59 -13.04 11.89
N GLU A 227 12.87 -12.26 12.93
CA GLU A 227 13.54 -12.75 14.14
C GLU A 227 12.69 -13.82 14.86
N ALA A 228 11.36 -13.75 14.77
CA ALA A 228 10.48 -14.79 15.30
C ALA A 228 10.52 -16.11 14.50
N LEU A 229 10.94 -16.07 13.22
CA LEU A 229 11.17 -17.25 12.40
C LEU A 229 12.57 -17.85 12.65
N ASP A 230 13.56 -17.01 12.97
CA ASP A 230 14.93 -17.41 13.28
C ASP A 230 15.10 -17.81 14.76
N LEU A 231 14.51 -18.96 15.12
CA LEU A 231 14.50 -19.46 16.51
C LEU A 231 15.90 -19.60 17.14
N GLU A 232 16.93 -19.81 16.32
CA GLU A 232 18.32 -19.98 16.74
C GLU A 232 19.12 -18.66 16.70
N GLN A 233 18.53 -17.55 16.28
CA GLN A 233 19.17 -16.24 16.14
C GLN A 233 20.44 -16.27 15.27
N LYS A 234 20.38 -17.02 14.16
CA LYS A 234 21.48 -17.18 13.20
C LYS A 234 21.78 -15.90 12.43
N GLY A 235 20.80 -15.00 12.32
CA GLY A 235 20.86 -13.81 11.46
C GLY A 235 20.52 -14.10 9.99
N TYR A 236 20.10 -15.33 9.67
CA TYR A 236 19.68 -15.74 8.34
C TYR A 236 18.64 -16.87 8.40
N LEU A 237 17.84 -16.99 7.34
CA LEU A 237 16.85 -18.05 7.17
C LEU A 237 17.21 -18.94 5.98
N VAL A 238 16.82 -20.21 6.06
CA VAL A 238 16.79 -21.13 4.92
C VAL A 238 15.35 -21.33 4.42
N LEU A 239 15.17 -21.86 3.21
CA LEU A 239 13.85 -22.07 2.62
C LEU A 239 12.86 -22.79 3.55
N LEU A 240 13.33 -23.81 4.28
CA LEU A 240 12.49 -24.57 5.21
C LEU A 240 11.97 -23.71 6.38
N ASP A 241 12.79 -22.77 6.86
CA ASP A 241 12.44 -21.87 7.95
C ASP A 241 11.29 -20.91 7.53
N LEU A 242 11.18 -20.62 6.23
CA LEU A 242 10.09 -19.81 5.66
C LEU A 242 8.87 -20.67 5.30
N HIS A 243 9.09 -21.85 4.72
CA HIS A 243 8.03 -22.65 4.13
C HIS A 243 6.95 -23.04 5.15
N THR A 244 7.32 -23.62 6.29
CA THR A 244 6.34 -24.09 7.27
C THR A 244 5.51 -22.95 7.85
N PRO A 245 6.10 -21.86 8.37
CA PRO A 245 5.31 -20.78 8.97
C PRO A 245 4.40 -20.06 7.96
N LEU A 246 4.89 -19.80 6.74
CA LEU A 246 4.14 -19.05 5.73
C LEU A 246 3.03 -19.86 5.04
N THR A 247 3.09 -21.19 5.08
CA THR A 247 2.02 -22.07 4.57
C THR A 247 1.01 -22.50 5.63
N THR A 248 1.30 -22.33 6.93
CA THR A 248 0.45 -22.88 8.00
C THR A 248 -0.33 -21.82 8.77
N VAL A 249 0.26 -20.65 9.00
CA VAL A 249 -0.28 -19.57 9.85
C VAL A 249 -0.80 -18.41 9.02
N GLY A 250 -1.93 -17.83 9.42
CA GLY A 250 -2.45 -16.58 8.86
C GLY A 250 -2.95 -16.70 7.42
N GLU A 251 -2.67 -15.66 6.63
CA GLU A 251 -2.90 -15.66 5.18
C GLU A 251 -1.75 -16.41 4.51
N ARG A 252 -2.08 -17.61 4.02
CA ARG A 252 -1.09 -18.57 3.57
C ARG A 252 -0.58 -18.19 2.19
N PHE A 253 0.73 -18.29 2.04
CA PHE A 253 1.37 -18.20 0.75
C PHE A 253 1.23 -19.54 0.03
N SER A 254 1.10 -19.50 -1.29
CA SER A 254 1.28 -20.68 -2.12
C SER A 254 2.75 -21.11 -2.14
N ASN A 255 3.00 -22.37 -2.49
CA ASN A 255 4.37 -22.86 -2.61
C ASN A 255 5.15 -22.04 -3.65
N GLU A 256 4.49 -21.67 -4.75
CA GLU A 256 5.05 -20.84 -5.81
C GLU A 256 5.39 -19.44 -5.30
N GLU A 257 4.52 -18.80 -4.52
CA GLU A 257 4.79 -17.48 -3.93
C GLU A 257 6.00 -17.52 -2.98
N ILE A 258 6.15 -18.58 -2.19
CA ILE A 258 7.31 -18.76 -1.30
C ILE A 258 8.59 -19.00 -2.11
N GLU A 259 8.53 -19.82 -3.15
CA GLU A 259 9.67 -20.05 -4.03
C GLU A 259 10.11 -18.78 -4.77
N GLU A 260 9.15 -17.98 -5.26
CA GLU A 260 9.44 -16.70 -5.91
C GLU A 260 10.08 -15.71 -4.93
N MET A 261 9.53 -15.59 -3.71
CA MET A 261 10.11 -14.77 -2.66
C MET A 261 11.54 -15.24 -2.31
N TRP A 262 11.73 -16.55 -2.14
CA TRP A 262 13.04 -17.12 -1.83
C TRP A 262 14.06 -16.85 -2.94
N ARG A 263 13.68 -17.04 -4.21
CA ARG A 263 14.55 -16.76 -5.36
C ARG A 263 14.93 -15.28 -5.48
N ALA A 264 14.03 -14.38 -5.07
CA ALA A 264 14.29 -12.95 -5.10
C ALA A 264 15.23 -12.47 -3.98
N MET A 265 15.25 -13.18 -2.84
CA MET A 265 15.92 -12.71 -1.62
C MET A 265 17.12 -13.56 -1.17
N GLN A 266 17.27 -14.79 -1.66
CA GLN A 266 18.41 -15.62 -1.29
C GLN A 266 19.72 -15.07 -1.86
N ASP A 267 20.79 -15.22 -1.09
CA ASP A 267 22.13 -15.05 -1.61
C ASP A 267 22.51 -16.26 -2.50
N PRO A 268 22.95 -16.04 -3.75
CA PRO A 268 23.19 -17.13 -4.70
C PRO A 268 24.40 -18.01 -4.34
N GLU A 269 25.35 -17.52 -3.54
CA GLU A 269 26.55 -18.27 -3.16
C GLU A 269 26.30 -19.16 -1.94
N THR A 270 25.56 -18.63 -0.97
CA THR A 270 25.34 -19.29 0.33
C THR A 270 23.98 -19.96 0.45
N SER A 271 23.04 -19.68 -0.47
CA SER A 271 21.64 -20.14 -0.42
C SER A 271 20.97 -19.81 0.93
N ARG A 272 21.21 -18.59 1.42
CA ARG A 272 20.68 -18.07 2.69
C ARG A 272 19.99 -16.74 2.46
N LEU A 273 18.95 -16.46 3.24
CA LEU A 273 18.27 -15.17 3.25
C LEU A 273 18.71 -14.38 4.48
N TYR A 274 19.51 -13.34 4.28
CA TYR A 274 19.93 -12.40 5.33
C TYR A 274 18.86 -11.31 5.49
N TYR A 275 17.88 -11.57 6.37
CA TYR A 275 16.65 -10.76 6.42
C TYR A 275 16.87 -9.28 6.74
N ARG A 276 17.94 -8.94 7.47
CA ARG A 276 18.31 -7.56 7.81
C ARG A 276 18.55 -6.69 6.58
N ASP A 277 19.03 -7.27 5.49
CA ASP A 277 19.32 -6.54 4.25
C ASP A 277 18.03 -6.16 3.49
N PHE A 278 16.91 -6.81 3.81
CA PHE A 278 15.65 -6.64 3.10
C PHE A 278 14.58 -5.91 3.91
N VAL A 279 14.74 -5.76 5.23
CA VAL A 279 13.72 -5.11 6.08
C VAL A 279 13.42 -3.68 5.59
N ASP A 280 14.47 -2.92 5.29
CA ASP A 280 14.35 -1.55 4.76
C ASP A 280 13.60 -1.52 3.43
N VAL A 281 13.88 -2.49 2.55
CA VAL A 281 13.26 -2.59 1.23
C VAL A 281 11.77 -2.88 1.40
N LEU A 282 11.41 -3.90 2.18
CA LEU A 282 10.03 -4.32 2.42
C LEU A 282 9.19 -3.24 3.12
N ALA A 283 9.81 -2.43 3.98
CA ALA A 283 9.14 -1.32 4.65
C ALA A 283 8.87 -0.11 3.72
N ARG A 284 9.67 0.07 2.65
CA ARG A 284 9.64 1.26 1.78
C ARG A 284 8.93 1.04 0.46
N GLU A 285 9.11 -0.11 -0.17
CA GLU A 285 8.58 -0.43 -1.51
C GLU A 285 7.20 -1.05 -1.43
#